data_AF-A0A1Y5P0B6-F1
#
_entry.id   AF-A0A1Y5P0B6-F1
#
_cell.length_a   1.000
_cell.length_b   1.000
_cell.length_c   1.000
_cell.angle_alpha   90.00
_cell.angle_beta   90.00
_cell.angle_gamma   90.00
#
_symmetry.space_group_name_H-M   'P 1'
#
loop_
_entity.id
_entity.type
_entity.pdbx_description
1 polymer ?
#
loop_
_entity_poly.entity_id
_entity_poly.type
_entity_poly.pdbx_seq_one_letter_code
_entity_poly.pdbx_strand_id
1 'polypeptide(L)'
;MIAVAGDYGRAARALQEGWRQLEPALSAPRGAIILIDVCGMGEWNDRLGEEGGDELLARLGARLRDWTAPAVVARMAGDQFAVVRPGDRPPLIIAAGLRAHLRRERFTGDVLRLHVGVAGWTARVRWPQAMMLADRELRSGRMMPARSGPRCVRRP
;
A
#
# COMPACT_ATOMS: atom_id res chain seq x y z
N MET A 1 2.88 7.58 12.09
CA MET A 1 1.55 8.24 12.10
C MET A 1 0.71 7.54 11.04
N ILE A 2 -0.46 6.98 11.37
CA ILE A 2 -1.39 6.49 10.35
C ILE A 2 -2.29 7.66 10.01
N ALA A 3 -2.20 8.17 8.78
CA ALA A 3 -3.25 9.02 8.27
C ALA A 3 -4.37 8.11 7.75
N VAL A 4 -5.35 7.82 8.60
CA VAL A 4 -6.62 7.24 8.15
C VAL A 4 -7.46 8.42 7.66
N ALA A 5 -7.31 8.79 6.40
CA ALA A 5 -8.08 9.88 5.82
C ALA A 5 -9.13 9.30 4.86
N GLY A 6 -10.39 9.61 5.10
CA GLY A 6 -11.47 9.45 4.11
C GLY A 6 -11.37 10.43 2.92
N ASP A 7 -10.21 11.10 2.76
CA ASP A 7 -9.92 12.06 1.69
C ASP A 7 -8.49 11.82 1.18
N TYR A 8 -8.40 11.42 -0.08
CA TYR A 8 -7.15 11.19 -0.81
C TYR A 8 -6.17 12.36 -0.68
N GLY A 9 -6.67 13.61 -0.66
CA GLY A 9 -5.85 14.80 -0.54
C GLY A 9 -5.11 14.88 0.81
N ARG A 10 -5.76 14.48 1.91
CA ARG A 10 -5.13 14.44 3.24
C ARG A 10 -4.10 13.32 3.35
N ALA A 11 -4.43 12.13 2.84
CA ALA A 11 -3.51 10.99 2.82
C ALA A 11 -2.24 11.29 2.02
N ALA A 12 -2.39 11.86 0.82
CA ALA A 12 -1.28 12.24 -0.04
C ALA A 12 -0.36 13.27 0.62
N ARG A 13 -0.93 14.30 1.29
CA ARG A 13 -0.14 15.28 2.04
C ARG A 13 0.62 14.65 3.20
N ALA A 14 -0.01 13.76 3.96
CA ALA A 14 0.64 13.09 5.08
C ALA A 14 1.83 12.23 4.64
N LEU A 15 1.71 11.53 3.50
CA LEU A 15 2.83 10.78 2.92
C LEU A 15 3.95 11.68 2.40
N GLN A 16 3.59 12.77 1.72
CA GLN A 16 4.57 13.73 1.22
C GLN A 16 5.35 14.39 2.36
N GLU A 17 4.67 14.74 3.45
CA GLU A 17 5.31 15.27 4.65
C GLU A 17 6.19 14.23 5.33
N GLY A 18 5.68 13.01 5.46
CA GLY A 18 6.45 11.87 5.96
C GLY A 18 7.71 11.59 5.14
N TRP A 19 7.63 11.65 3.82
CA TRP A 19 8.79 11.57 2.92
C TRP A 19 9.81 12.65 3.22
N ARG A 20 9.37 13.91 3.31
CA ARG A 20 10.25 15.06 3.60
C ARG A 20 10.95 14.94 4.93
N GLN A 21 10.35 14.29 5.92
CA GLN A 21 10.99 14.05 7.22
C GLN A 21 12.02 12.93 7.17
N LEU A 22 11.86 11.96 6.26
CA LEU A 22 12.80 10.84 6.08
C LEU A 22 14.01 11.23 5.21
N GLU A 23 13.88 12.25 4.37
CA GLU A 23 14.92 12.71 3.46
C GLU A 23 16.16 13.28 4.20
N PRO A 24 16.06 14.19 5.18
CA PRO A 24 17.22 14.74 5.91
C PRO A 24 17.92 13.72 6.81
N ALA A 25 17.22 12.67 7.26
CA ALA A 25 17.73 11.69 8.21
C ALA A 25 18.78 10.74 7.60
N LEU A 26 19.00 10.79 6.28
CA LEU A 26 19.84 9.85 5.55
C LEU A 26 20.95 10.61 4.81
N SER A 27 22.23 10.24 5.01
CA SER A 27 23.36 10.85 4.27
C SER A 27 23.26 10.68 2.75
N ALA A 28 22.52 9.67 2.31
CA ALA A 28 22.11 9.47 0.92
C ALA A 28 20.64 9.01 0.92
N PRO A 29 19.67 9.94 0.83
CA PRO A 29 18.25 9.61 0.91
C PRO A 29 17.88 8.57 -0.14
N ARG A 30 17.43 7.41 0.32
CA ARG A 30 16.93 6.31 -0.51
C ARG A 30 15.91 5.49 0.25
N GLY A 31 15.00 4.88 -0.49
CA GLY A 31 13.91 4.11 0.08
C GLY A 31 13.00 3.52 -0.98
N ALA A 32 11.80 3.14 -0.55
CA ALA A 32 10.73 2.70 -1.42
C ALA A 32 9.40 3.40 -1.12
N ILE A 33 8.61 3.62 -2.17
CA ILE A 33 7.18 3.86 -2.09
C ILE A 33 6.49 2.55 -2.43
N ILE A 34 5.58 2.12 -1.57
CA ILE A 34 4.77 0.91 -1.74
C ILE A 34 3.33 1.37 -1.89
N LEU A 35 2.66 0.98 -2.96
CA LEU A 35 1.22 1.12 -3.11
C LEU A 35 0.57 -0.25 -3.04
N ILE A 36 -0.55 -0.33 -2.33
CA ILE A 36 -1.25 -1.56 -2.01
C ILE A 36 -2.73 -1.34 -2.32
N ASP A 37 -3.36 -2.32 -2.95
CA ASP A 37 -4.79 -2.33 -3.27
C ASP A 37 -5.37 -3.66 -2.85
N VAL A 38 -6.36 -3.64 -1.95
CA VAL A 38 -7.03 -4.86 -1.50
C VAL A 38 -7.98 -5.36 -2.58
N CYS A 39 -7.82 -6.62 -2.99
CA CYS A 39 -8.71 -7.23 -3.97
C CYS A 39 -10.08 -7.52 -3.36
N GLY A 40 -11.14 -7.27 -4.13
CA GLY A 40 -12.47 -7.81 -3.84
C GLY A 40 -13.09 -7.29 -2.54
N MET A 41 -12.82 -6.04 -2.16
CA MET A 41 -13.38 -5.48 -0.92
C MET A 41 -14.91 -5.54 -0.86
N GLY A 42 -15.59 -5.49 -2.03
CA GLY A 42 -17.03 -5.74 -2.11
C GLY A 42 -17.45 -7.11 -1.58
N GLU A 43 -16.74 -8.19 -1.95
CA GLU A 43 -17.02 -9.55 -1.45
C GLU A 43 -16.85 -9.66 0.07
N TRP A 44 -15.89 -8.91 0.62
CA TRP A 44 -15.67 -8.84 2.06
C TRP A 44 -16.79 -8.07 2.76
N ASN A 45 -17.22 -6.95 2.20
CA ASN A 45 -18.33 -6.16 2.73
C ASN A 45 -19.65 -6.94 2.65
N ASP A 46 -19.90 -7.65 1.56
CA ASP A 46 -21.12 -8.48 1.40
C ASP A 46 -21.19 -9.58 2.47
N ARG A 47 -20.02 -10.13 2.87
CA ARG A 47 -19.93 -11.21 3.86
C ARG A 47 -19.89 -10.74 5.30
N LEU A 48 -19.19 -9.64 5.58
CA LEU A 48 -18.91 -9.16 6.94
C LEU A 48 -19.72 -7.92 7.33
N GLY A 49 -20.49 -7.35 6.39
CA GLY A 49 -21.04 -6.01 6.50
C GLY A 49 -19.98 -4.93 6.23
N GLU A 50 -20.45 -3.71 5.98
CA GLU A 50 -19.57 -2.54 5.75
C GLU A 50 -18.64 -2.29 6.94
N GLU A 51 -19.16 -2.38 8.16
CA GLU A 51 -18.36 -2.25 9.40
C GLU A 51 -17.27 -3.32 9.51
N GLY A 52 -17.57 -4.58 9.18
CA GLY A 52 -16.59 -5.66 9.19
C GLY A 52 -15.52 -5.49 8.11
N GLY A 53 -15.90 -4.91 6.96
CA GLY A 53 -14.97 -4.50 5.93
C GLY A 53 -14.02 -3.38 6.39
N ASP A 54 -14.55 -2.38 7.07
CA ASP A 54 -13.74 -1.31 7.65
C ASP A 54 -12.81 -1.81 8.75
N GLU A 55 -13.26 -2.76 9.59
CA GLU A 55 -12.40 -3.40 10.59
C GLU A 55 -11.25 -4.18 9.93
N LEU A 56 -11.52 -4.89 8.83
CA LEU A 56 -10.49 -5.56 8.04
C LEU A 56 -9.44 -4.57 7.56
N LEU A 57 -9.86 -3.43 7.00
CA LEU A 57 -8.94 -2.40 6.50
C LEU A 57 -8.16 -1.73 7.64
N ALA A 58 -8.78 -1.51 8.80
CA ALA A 58 -8.11 -0.99 9.99
C ALA A 58 -7.01 -1.95 10.49
N ARG A 59 -7.32 -3.24 10.60
CA ARG A 59 -6.37 -4.29 10.99
C ARG A 59 -5.23 -4.42 9.98
N LEU A 60 -5.52 -4.35 8.68
CA LEU A 60 -4.49 -4.33 7.64
C LEU A 60 -3.58 -3.11 7.81
N GLY A 61 -4.15 -1.91 8.01
CA GLY A 61 -3.37 -0.69 8.22
C GLY A 61 -2.40 -0.78 9.41
N ALA A 62 -2.84 -1.36 10.53
CA ALA A 62 -2.00 -1.62 11.69
C ALA A 62 -0.83 -2.58 11.35
N ARG A 63 -1.13 -3.70 10.70
CA ARG A 63 -0.10 -4.68 10.29
C ARG A 63 0.92 -4.08 9.32
N LEU A 64 0.46 -3.29 8.36
CA LEU A 64 1.34 -2.59 7.42
C LEU A 64 2.27 -1.65 8.18
N ARG A 65 1.77 -0.91 9.17
CA ARG A 65 2.60 -0.03 10.01
C ARG A 65 3.68 -0.81 10.74
N ASP A 66 3.32 -1.93 11.36
CA ASP A 66 4.27 -2.70 12.16
C ASP A 66 5.34 -3.37 11.29
N TRP A 67 4.95 -3.95 10.15
CA TRP A 67 5.88 -4.61 9.22
C TRP A 67 6.82 -3.62 8.51
N THR A 68 6.33 -2.43 8.18
CA THR A 68 7.09 -1.45 7.38
C THR A 68 7.99 -0.53 8.22
N ALA A 69 7.87 -0.56 9.55
CA ALA A 69 8.60 0.33 10.44
C ALA A 69 10.14 0.30 10.22
N PRO A 70 10.84 1.45 10.29
CA PRO A 70 10.29 2.80 10.39
C PRO A 70 9.71 3.23 9.04
N ALA A 71 8.42 3.59 8.96
CA ALA A 71 7.78 4.04 7.73
C ALA A 71 6.55 4.91 8.03
N VAL A 72 6.09 5.61 6.99
CA VAL A 72 4.86 6.39 7.01
C VAL A 72 3.82 5.63 6.20
N VAL A 73 2.69 5.30 6.83
CA VAL A 73 1.59 4.54 6.23
C VAL A 73 0.35 5.42 6.17
N ALA A 74 -0.32 5.45 5.02
CA ALA A 74 -1.60 6.13 4.87
C ALA A 74 -2.58 5.29 4.06
N ARG A 75 -3.87 5.37 4.42
CA ARG A 75 -4.98 4.87 3.60
C ARG A 75 -5.35 5.98 2.62
N MET A 76 -5.21 5.73 1.33
CA MET A 76 -5.36 6.73 0.27
C MET A 76 -6.84 6.99 -0.04
N ALA A 77 -7.55 5.95 -0.47
CA ALA A 77 -8.97 5.98 -0.78
C ALA A 77 -9.51 4.54 -0.78
N GLY A 78 -10.73 4.33 -0.29
CA GLY A 78 -11.37 3.02 -0.29
C GLY A 78 -10.49 1.93 0.33
N ASP A 79 -10.04 1.00 -0.50
CA ASP A 79 -9.23 -0.18 -0.19
C ASP A 79 -7.73 -0.01 -0.51
N GLN A 80 -7.28 1.22 -0.76
CA GLN A 80 -5.90 1.53 -1.15
C GLN A 80 -5.07 2.09 -0.02
N PHE A 81 -3.84 1.58 0.09
CA PHE A 81 -2.83 2.05 1.04
C PHE A 81 -1.57 2.46 0.31
N ALA A 82 -0.83 3.38 0.93
CA ALA A 82 0.48 3.78 0.49
C ALA A 82 1.44 3.83 1.69
N VAL A 83 2.68 3.45 1.43
CA VAL A 83 3.76 3.43 2.41
C VAL A 83 4.99 4.12 1.83
N VAL A 84 5.57 5.03 2.62
CA VAL A 84 6.92 5.57 2.37
C VAL A 84 7.86 4.97 3.39
N ARG A 85 8.83 4.18 2.91
CA ARG A 85 9.81 3.48 3.74
C ARG A 85 11.23 3.91 3.36
N PRO A 86 12.04 4.43 4.31
CA PRO A 86 13.46 4.67 4.10
C PRO A 86 14.24 3.35 4.05
N GLY A 87 15.43 3.39 3.45
CA GLY A 87 16.39 2.30 3.47
C GLY A 87 16.84 1.88 2.07
N ASP A 88 17.69 0.87 2.04
CA ASP A 88 18.45 0.47 0.85
C ASP A 88 18.00 -0.87 0.25
N ARG A 89 17.01 -1.50 0.87
CA ARG A 89 16.47 -2.77 0.36
C ARG A 89 15.90 -2.57 -1.04
N PRO A 90 16.24 -3.45 -2.01
CA PRO A 90 15.69 -3.37 -3.35
C PRO A 90 14.16 -3.46 -3.36
N PRO A 91 13.47 -2.72 -4.24
CA PRO A 91 12.01 -2.75 -4.33
C PRO A 91 11.40 -4.14 -4.49
N LEU A 92 12.03 -5.00 -5.31
CA LEU A 92 11.60 -6.39 -5.52
C LEU A 92 11.60 -7.22 -4.23
N ILE A 93 12.61 -7.02 -3.37
CA ILE A 93 12.72 -7.72 -2.08
C ILE A 93 11.65 -7.23 -1.10
N ILE A 94 11.41 -5.92 -1.06
CA ILE A 94 10.32 -5.33 -0.26
C ILE A 94 8.98 -5.89 -0.72
N ALA A 95 8.72 -5.89 -2.02
CA ALA A 95 7.48 -6.40 -2.61
C ALA A 95 7.27 -7.89 -2.29
N ALA A 96 8.31 -8.71 -2.44
CA ALA A 96 8.27 -10.14 -2.14
C ALA A 96 8.03 -10.41 -0.64
N GLY A 97 8.76 -9.72 0.24
CA GLY A 97 8.60 -9.84 1.69
C GLY A 97 7.21 -9.43 2.16
N LEU A 98 6.68 -8.33 1.62
CA LEU A 98 5.34 -7.85 1.96
C LEU A 98 4.27 -8.84 1.54
N ARG A 99 4.34 -9.36 0.30
CA ARG A 99 3.42 -10.39 -0.19
C ARG A 99 3.49 -11.67 0.65
N ALA A 100 4.70 -12.10 1.01
CA ALA A 100 4.89 -13.29 1.84
C ALA A 100 4.32 -13.10 3.25
N HIS A 101 4.53 -11.93 3.86
CA HIS A 101 3.98 -11.61 5.17
C HIS A 101 2.45 -11.58 5.16
N LEU A 102 1.84 -10.84 4.22
CA LEU A 102 0.39 -10.67 4.17
C LEU A 102 -0.37 -11.95 3.75
N ARG A 103 0.28 -12.87 3.04
CA ARG A 103 -0.31 -14.20 2.73
C ARG A 103 -0.46 -15.10 3.95
N ARG A 104 0.35 -14.89 5.00
CA ARG A 104 0.26 -15.66 6.25
C ARG A 104 -0.89 -15.18 7.12
N GLU A 105 -1.29 -13.93 6.93
CA GLU A 105 -2.41 -13.33 7.64
C GLU A 105 -3.73 -13.86 7.11
N ARG A 106 -4.55 -14.37 8.03
CA ARG A 106 -5.93 -14.78 7.75
C ARG A 106 -6.89 -13.78 8.35
N PHE A 107 -7.90 -13.41 7.58
CA PHE A 107 -9.05 -12.63 8.02
C PHE A 107 -10.26 -13.54 7.95
N THR A 108 -10.87 -13.79 9.11
CA THR A 108 -12.01 -14.73 9.25
C THR A 108 -11.78 -16.10 8.59
N GLY A 109 -10.53 -16.56 8.58
CA GLY A 109 -10.14 -17.84 7.98
C GLY A 109 -9.64 -17.76 6.54
N ASP A 110 -9.89 -16.66 5.81
CA ASP A 110 -9.48 -16.50 4.41
C ASP A 110 -8.22 -15.66 4.25
N VAL A 111 -7.52 -15.90 3.14
CA VAL A 111 -6.31 -15.14 2.77
C VAL A 111 -6.70 -13.89 2.02
N LEU A 112 -6.16 -12.75 2.46
CA LEU A 112 -6.37 -11.48 1.78
C LEU A 112 -5.56 -11.43 0.48
N ARG A 113 -6.24 -11.18 -0.65
CA ARG A 113 -5.59 -10.95 -1.94
C ARG A 113 -5.29 -9.47 -2.12
N LEU A 114 -4.09 -9.15 -2.60
CA LEU A 114 -3.61 -7.77 -2.72
C LEU A 114 -2.79 -7.60 -4.00
N HIS A 115 -2.90 -6.42 -4.61
CA HIS A 115 -1.91 -5.93 -5.56
C HIS A 115 -0.91 -5.02 -4.87
N VAL A 116 0.36 -5.16 -5.22
CA VAL A 116 1.47 -4.38 -4.63
C VAL A 116 2.35 -3.85 -5.75
N GLY A 117 2.56 -2.53 -5.79
CA GLY A 117 3.58 -1.87 -6.61
C GLY A 117 4.61 -1.19 -5.72
N VAL A 118 5.90 -1.29 -6.03
CA VAL A 118 7.00 -0.78 -5.22
C VAL A 118 8.02 -0.02 -6.07
N ALA A 119 8.03 1.31 -6.02
CA ALA A 119 9.10 2.08 -6.63
C ALA A 119 10.20 2.41 -5.64
N GLY A 120 11.44 2.17 -6.04
CA GLY A 120 12.61 2.71 -5.34
C GLY A 120 12.74 4.21 -5.57
N TRP A 121 13.32 4.91 -4.60
CA TRP A 121 13.66 6.31 -4.73
C TRP A 121 15.05 6.63 -4.20
N THR A 122 15.57 7.75 -4.69
CA THR A 122 16.82 8.37 -4.24
C THR A 122 16.59 9.87 -4.10
N ALA A 123 17.54 10.61 -3.52
CA ALA A 123 17.53 12.07 -3.45
C ALA A 123 17.28 12.80 -4.79
N ARG A 124 17.51 12.13 -5.93
CA ARG A 124 17.27 12.69 -7.27
C ARG A 124 15.82 12.57 -7.74
N VAL A 125 15.03 11.70 -7.13
CA VAL A 125 13.65 11.42 -7.55
C VAL A 125 12.70 12.31 -6.76
N ARG A 126 11.96 13.17 -7.46
CA ARG A 126 10.94 14.02 -6.84
C ARG A 126 9.70 13.19 -6.48
N TRP A 127 8.99 13.62 -5.44
CA TRP A 127 7.76 12.98 -4.95
C TRP A 127 6.75 12.60 -6.06
N PRO A 128 6.36 13.49 -7.00
CA PRO A 128 5.40 13.13 -8.06
C PRO A 128 5.90 11.98 -8.95
N GLN A 129 7.20 11.94 -9.24
CA GLN A 129 7.81 10.90 -10.06
C GLN A 129 7.87 9.56 -9.32
N ALA A 130 8.23 9.56 -8.03
CA ALA A 130 8.26 8.36 -7.21
C ALA A 130 6.86 7.72 -7.11
N MET A 131 5.82 8.54 -6.87
CA MET A 131 4.42 8.08 -6.84
C MET A 131 3.97 7.52 -8.19
N MET A 132 4.29 8.20 -9.29
CA MET A 132 3.97 7.74 -10.64
C MET A 132 4.60 6.37 -10.96
N LEU A 133 5.85 6.14 -10.53
CA LEU A 133 6.53 4.86 -10.74
C LEU A 133 5.88 3.73 -9.94
N ALA A 134 5.56 3.98 -8.66
CA ALA A 134 4.94 2.98 -7.80
C ALA A 134 3.54 2.61 -8.30
N ASP A 135 2.79 3.60 -8.78
CA ASP A 135 1.46 3.46 -9.36
C ASP A 135 1.48 2.74 -10.72
N ARG A 136 2.48 3.02 -11.56
CA ARG A 136 2.72 2.25 -12.78
C ARG A 136 2.94 0.77 -12.46
N GLU A 137 3.79 0.44 -11.49
CA GLU A 137 4.05 -0.96 -11.13
C GLU A 137 2.80 -1.62 -10.53
N LEU A 138 2.08 -0.92 -9.64
CA LEU A 138 0.83 -1.40 -9.10
C LEU A 138 -0.16 -1.76 -10.22
N ARG A 139 -0.30 -0.88 -11.23
CA ARG A 139 -1.12 -1.13 -12.41
C ARG A 139 -0.59 -2.25 -13.30
N SER A 140 0.71 -2.36 -13.50
CA SER A 140 1.29 -3.50 -14.24
C SER A 140 1.02 -4.84 -13.54
N GLY A 141 0.86 -4.83 -12.22
CA GLY A 141 0.41 -5.98 -11.44
C GLY A 141 -1.12 -6.20 -11.45
N ARG A 142 -1.92 -5.18 -11.82
CA ARG A 142 -3.37 -5.28 -12.03
C ARG A 142 -3.64 -5.66 -13.49
N MET A 143 -4.08 -6.88 -13.76
CA MET A 143 -4.51 -7.23 -15.12
C MET A 143 -5.80 -6.44 -15.48
N MET A 144 -5.67 -5.40 -16.33
CA MET A 144 -6.65 -4.51 -17.03
C MET A 144 -7.98 -4.10 -16.30
N PRO A 145 -8.45 -2.84 -16.40
CA PRO A 145 -9.60 -2.36 -15.62
C PRO A 145 -10.95 -2.67 -16.28
N ALA A 146 -11.88 -3.27 -15.55
CA ALA A 146 -13.31 -3.09 -15.78
C ALA A 146 -13.83 -2.05 -14.77
N ARG A 147 -14.50 -1.01 -15.25
CA ARG A 147 -14.98 0.17 -14.50
C ARG A 147 -15.94 -0.11 -13.34
N SER A 148 -16.31 -1.36 -13.08
CA SER A 148 -17.20 -1.74 -11.96
C SER A 148 -17.28 -3.27 -11.74
N GLY A 149 -16.21 -4.02 -12.08
CA GLY A 149 -16.19 -5.49 -11.95
C GLY A 149 -15.26 -5.97 -10.82
N PRO A 150 -15.39 -7.25 -10.37
CA PRO A 150 -14.56 -7.80 -9.31
C PRO A 150 -13.08 -7.74 -9.72
N ARG A 151 -12.33 -6.87 -9.02
CA ARG A 151 -10.89 -6.75 -9.17
C ARG A 151 -10.26 -8.01 -8.60
N CYS A 152 -9.45 -8.66 -9.45
CA CYS A 152 -8.74 -9.93 -9.24
C CYS A 152 -9.50 -11.16 -9.76
N VAL A 153 -9.52 -11.36 -11.08
CA VAL A 153 -9.83 -12.66 -11.68
C VAL A 153 -8.53 -13.39 -12.00
N ARG A 154 -8.26 -14.46 -11.27
CA ARG A 154 -7.68 -15.67 -11.84
C ARG A 154 -8.72 -16.76 -11.64
N ARG A 155 -9.50 -17.06 -12.68
CA ARG A 155 -10.25 -18.33 -12.74
C ARG A 155 -9.24 -19.46 -13.03
N PRO A 156 -9.53 -20.68 -12.54
CA PRO A 156 -8.56 -21.73 -12.21
C PRO A 156 -7.51 -22.01 -13.28
#